data_AF-A0A964D8A3-F1
#
_entry.id   AF-A0A964D8A3-F1
#
_cell.length_a   1.000
_cell.length_b   1.000
_cell.length_c   1.000
_cell.angle_alpha   90.00
_cell.angle_beta   90.00
_cell.angle_gamma   90.00
#
_symmetry.space_group_name_H-M   'P 1'
#
loop_
_entity.id
_entity.type
_entity.pdbx_description
1 polymer ?
#
loop_
_entity_poly.entity_id
_entity_poly.type
_entity_poly.pdbx_seq_one_letter_code
_entity_poly.pdbx_strand_id
1 'polypeptide(L)'
;MNGLNIGQNIKNLVDWTWYFPVLSMFQVPILIVGLFVGLLVSIYKSFRGWFRTLIGFFSIWYICFAPLIAGIVFVAYLSRQAQCSLNEGGVGTCYLFGLDMGSTFHTAATLPWLLIILFPLCTITSVIYIVIALVNRKQRELG
;
A
#
# COMPACT_ATOMS: atom_id res chain seq x y z
N MET A 1 -6.78 -7.85 36.43
CA MET A 1 -6.32 -8.70 35.33
C MET A 1 -6.71 -8.02 34.03
N ASN A 2 -5.81 -7.28 33.39
CA ASN A 2 -6.08 -6.64 32.10
C ASN A 2 -6.00 -7.72 31.02
N GLY A 3 -7.11 -8.43 30.80
CA GLY A 3 -7.25 -9.37 29.70
C GLY A 3 -7.02 -8.62 28.40
N LEU A 4 -6.09 -9.11 27.58
CA LEU A 4 -5.82 -8.58 26.26
C LEU A 4 -7.11 -8.66 25.44
N ASN A 5 -7.81 -7.54 25.28
CA ASN A 5 -9.09 -7.51 24.57
C ASN A 5 -8.80 -7.56 23.07
N ILE A 6 -8.66 -8.78 22.55
CA ILE A 6 -8.24 -9.09 21.18
C ILE A 6 -9.11 -8.35 20.16
N GLY A 7 -10.42 -8.23 20.42
CA GLY A 7 -11.33 -7.46 19.58
C GLY A 7 -10.92 -5.98 19.50
N GLN A 8 -10.63 -5.34 20.63
CA GLN A 8 -10.24 -3.93 20.66
C GLN A 8 -8.91 -3.71 19.95
N ASN A 9 -7.95 -4.62 20.12
CA ASN A 9 -6.67 -4.55 19.41
C ASN A 9 -6.85 -4.72 17.90
N ILE A 10 -7.72 -5.62 17.44
CA ILE A 10 -8.02 -5.77 16.02
C ILE A 10 -8.74 -4.53 15.49
N LYS A 11 -9.69 -3.97 16.24
CA LYS A 11 -10.35 -2.71 15.88
C LYS A 11 -9.34 -1.60 15.70
N ASN A 12 -8.45 -1.44 16.68
CA ASN A 12 -7.38 -0.45 16.61
C ASN A 12 -6.43 -0.75 15.45
N LEU A 13 -6.11 -2.01 15.15
CA LEU A 13 -5.24 -2.37 14.03
C LEU A 13 -5.89 -2.04 12.69
N VAL A 14 -7.18 -2.35 12.53
CA VAL A 14 -7.94 -2.07 11.32
C VAL A 14 -8.11 -0.56 11.19
N ASP A 15 -8.56 0.15 12.24
CA ASP A 15 -8.68 1.62 12.26
C ASP A 15 -7.32 2.30 12.00
N TRP A 16 -6.21 1.77 12.53
CA TRP A 16 -4.86 2.24 12.18
C TRP A 16 -4.56 1.95 10.72
N THR A 17 -4.89 0.78 10.20
CA THR A 17 -4.72 0.45 8.78
C THR A 17 -5.53 1.40 7.87
N TRP A 18 -6.58 2.07 8.39
CA TRP A 18 -7.37 3.08 7.69
C TRP A 18 -6.93 4.51 7.86
N TYR A 19 -6.48 4.87 9.06
CA TYR A 19 -5.78 6.13 9.26
C TYR A 19 -4.45 6.16 8.51
N PHE A 20 -3.83 5.01 8.25
CA PHE A 20 -2.56 4.94 7.52
C PHE A 20 -2.64 5.46 6.08
N PRO A 21 -3.61 5.09 5.22
CA PRO A 21 -3.74 5.66 3.87
C PRO A 21 -4.36 7.06 3.83
N VAL A 22 -5.14 7.47 4.84
CA VAL A 22 -5.73 8.82 4.92
C VAL A 22 -4.73 9.84 5.53
N LEU A 23 -3.87 9.41 6.46
CA LEU A 23 -2.72 10.15 6.99
C LEU A 23 -1.39 9.72 6.35
N SER A 24 -1.36 8.94 5.27
CA SER A 24 -0.11 8.53 4.59
C SER A 24 0.64 9.69 3.94
N MET A 25 0.10 10.91 4.02
CA MET A 25 0.93 12.09 3.78
C MET A 25 1.99 12.29 4.89
N PHE A 26 1.85 11.74 6.11
CA PHE A 26 2.76 12.12 7.22
C PHE A 26 3.18 11.07 8.29
N GLN A 27 2.60 9.85 8.42
CA GLN A 27 2.96 8.97 9.55
C GLN A 27 3.01 7.45 9.26
N VAL A 28 3.58 7.03 8.13
CA VAL A 28 4.16 5.67 8.09
C VAL A 28 5.35 5.67 9.05
N PRO A 29 5.64 4.62 9.86
CA PRO A 29 6.86 4.59 10.66
C PRO A 29 8.02 4.76 9.69
N ILE A 30 8.62 5.95 9.72
CA ILE A 30 9.67 6.42 8.81
C ILE A 30 10.78 5.38 8.71
N LEU A 31 10.98 4.63 9.79
CA LEU A 31 11.90 3.50 9.88
C LEU A 31 11.57 2.35 8.91
N ILE A 32 10.31 1.92 8.79
CA ILE A 32 9.95 0.78 7.92
C ILE A 32 9.98 1.19 6.45
N VAL A 33 9.44 2.36 6.11
CA VAL A 33 9.53 2.89 4.73
C VAL A 33 10.98 3.20 4.37
N GLY A 34 11.72 3.81 5.29
CA GLY A 34 13.15 4.08 5.12
C GLY A 34 13.97 2.81 4.94
N LEU A 35 13.68 1.74 5.68
CA LEU A 35 14.29 0.41 5.49
C LEU A 35 13.93 -0.18 4.14
N PHE A 36 12.66 -0.14 3.74
CA PHE A 36 12.21 -0.67 2.45
C PHE A 36 12.83 0.10 1.27
N VAL A 37 12.80 1.43 1.31
CA VAL A 37 13.43 2.29 0.30
C VAL A 37 14.94 2.09 0.30
N GLY A 38 15.58 2.01 1.48
CA GLY A 38 17.00 1.74 1.63
C GLY A 38 17.43 0.39 1.05
N LEU A 39 16.64 -0.66 1.30
CA LEU A 39 16.84 -1.99 0.72
C LEU A 39 16.68 -1.95 -0.80
N LEU A 40 15.63 -1.31 -1.32
CA LEU A 40 15.41 -1.15 -2.76
C LEU A 40 16.54 -0.37 -3.42
N VAL A 41 17.06 0.68 -2.78
CA VAL A 41 18.21 1.47 -3.26
C VAL A 41 19.50 0.65 -3.21
N SER A 42 19.71 -0.16 -2.17
CA SER A 42 20.88 -1.06 -2.07
C SER A 42 20.83 -2.15 -3.13
N ILE A 43 19.67 -2.77 -3.36
CA ILE A 43 19.46 -3.75 -4.45
C ILE A 43 19.68 -3.07 -5.80
N TYR A 44 19.10 -1.89 -6.01
CA TYR A 44 19.32 -1.09 -7.22
C TYR A 44 20.80 -0.78 -7.45
N LYS A 45 21.57 -0.48 -6.41
CA LYS A 45 23.02 -0.23 -6.54
C LYS A 45 23.83 -1.52 -6.75
N SER A 46 23.36 -2.66 -6.24
CA SER A 46 24.04 -3.95 -6.35
C SER A 46 23.97 -4.54 -7.77
N PHE A 47 22.87 -4.29 -8.50
CA PHE A 47 22.72 -4.76 -9.88
C PHE A 47 23.35 -3.79 -10.90
N ARG A 48 24.14 -4.32 -11.84
CA ARG A 48 24.82 -3.55 -12.90
C ARG A 48 24.13 -3.75 -14.25
N GLY A 49 24.04 -2.69 -15.06
CA GLY A 49 23.50 -2.74 -16.43
C GLY A 49 21.99 -2.56 -16.53
N TRP A 50 21.35 -3.19 -17.53
CA TRP A 50 19.92 -3.03 -17.84
C TRP A 50 18.99 -3.47 -16.70
N PHE A 51 19.43 -4.44 -15.88
CA PHE A 51 18.69 -4.91 -14.71
C PHE A 51 18.41 -3.79 -13.69
N ARG A 52 19.26 -2.75 -13.62
CA ARG A 52 19.01 -1.58 -12.76
C ARG A 52 17.70 -0.88 -13.12
N THR A 53 17.49 -0.66 -14.42
CA THR A 53 16.30 0.04 -14.92
C THR A 53 15.04 -0.80 -14.70
N LEU A 54 15.11 -2.11 -14.90
CA LEU A 54 13.98 -3.01 -14.62
C LEU A 54 13.62 -3.02 -13.14
N ILE A 55 14.60 -3.15 -12.25
CA ILE A 55 14.35 -3.15 -10.80
C ILE A 55 13.72 -1.82 -10.34
N GLY A 56 14.18 -0.69 -10.87
CA GLY A 56 13.61 0.62 -10.56
C GLY A 56 12.18 0.78 -11.10
N PHE A 57 11.87 0.23 -12.27
CA PHE A 57 10.51 0.22 -12.79
C PHE A 57 9.58 -0.62 -11.89
N PHE A 58 9.99 -1.85 -11.58
CA PHE A 58 9.19 -2.74 -10.72
C PHE A 58 9.04 -2.20 -9.30
N SER A 59 10.04 -1.49 -8.75
CA SER A 59 9.95 -0.92 -7.40
C SER A 59 8.90 0.20 -7.30
N ILE A 60 8.76 1.04 -8.33
CA ILE A 60 7.71 2.08 -8.40
C ILE A 60 6.33 1.43 -8.30
N TRP A 61 6.09 0.42 -9.13
CA TRP A 61 4.82 -0.31 -9.14
C TRP A 61 4.58 -1.08 -7.84
N TYR A 62 5.62 -1.72 -7.29
CA TYR A 62 5.51 -2.45 -6.02
C TYR A 62 5.15 -1.52 -4.86
N ILE A 63 5.81 -0.38 -4.72
CA ILE A 63 5.53 0.59 -3.65
C ILE A 63 4.11 1.14 -3.78
N CYS A 64 3.67 1.46 -5.00
CA CYS A 64 2.33 1.97 -5.25
C CYS A 64 1.24 0.96 -4.87
N PHE A 65 1.34 -0.28 -5.38
CA PHE A 65 0.22 -1.22 -5.34
C PHE A 65 0.26 -2.20 -4.16
N ALA A 66 1.44 -2.58 -3.66
CA ALA A 66 1.56 -3.56 -2.58
C ALA A 66 0.78 -3.21 -1.30
N PRO A 67 0.89 -1.99 -0.73
CA PRO A 67 0.16 -1.66 0.50
C PRO A 67 -1.36 -1.63 0.28
N LEU A 68 -1.81 -1.14 -0.88
CA LEU A 68 -3.23 -1.06 -1.23
C LEU A 68 -3.85 -2.45 -1.41
N ILE A 69 -3.20 -3.33 -2.19
CA ILE A 69 -3.67 -4.69 -2.41
C ILE A 69 -3.66 -5.47 -1.09
N ALA A 70 -2.60 -5.34 -0.28
CA ALA A 70 -2.52 -5.98 1.03
C ALA A 70 -3.66 -5.54 1.96
N GLY A 71 -3.99 -4.24 1.99
CA GLY A 71 -5.11 -3.72 2.76
C GLY A 71 -6.46 -4.27 2.31
N ILE A 72 -6.73 -4.28 1.00
CA ILE A 72 -7.96 -4.84 0.43
C ILE A 72 -8.11 -6.33 0.77
N VAL A 73 -7.05 -7.12 0.56
CA VAL A 73 -7.06 -8.57 0.84
C VAL A 73 -7.27 -8.84 2.32
N PHE A 74 -6.61 -8.09 3.20
CA PHE A 74 -6.75 -8.22 4.64
C PHE A 74 -8.19 -7.98 5.10
N VAL A 75 -8.84 -6.94 4.56
CA VAL A 75 -10.22 -6.58 4.95
C VAL A 75 -11.23 -7.54 4.34
N ALA A 76 -11.02 -7.96 3.09
CA ALA A 76 -11.81 -9.01 2.47
C ALA A 76 -11.76 -10.30 3.29
N TYR A 77 -10.58 -10.68 3.80
CA TYR A 77 -10.43 -11.83 4.68
C TYR A 77 -11.20 -11.67 5.99
N LEU A 78 -11.08 -10.54 6.68
CA LEU A 78 -11.78 -10.28 7.94
C LEU A 78 -13.30 -10.20 7.78
N SER A 79 -13.78 -9.59 6.69
CA SER A 79 -15.23 -9.48 6.42
C SER A 79 -15.90 -10.84 6.26
N ARG A 80 -15.21 -11.82 5.65
CA ARG A 80 -15.68 -13.20 5.53
C ARG A 80 -15.79 -13.88 6.89
N GLN A 81 -14.84 -13.63 7.80
CA GLN A 81 -14.88 -14.14 9.17
C GLN A 81 -16.03 -13.52 9.98
N ALA A 82 -16.33 -12.23 9.74
CA ALA A 82 -17.44 -11.53 10.38
C ALA A 82 -18.81 -11.80 9.72
N GLN A 83 -18.87 -12.60 8.64
CA GLN A 83 -20.07 -12.84 7.82
C GLN A 83 -20.76 -11.54 7.35
N CYS A 84 -19.97 -10.52 7.04
CA CYS A 84 -20.46 -9.22 6.63
C CYS A 84 -20.41 -9.03 5.11
N SER A 85 -21.39 -8.30 4.57
CA SER A 85 -21.33 -7.79 3.20
C SER A 85 -20.54 -6.49 3.18
N LEU A 86 -19.39 -6.49 2.50
CA LEU A 86 -18.65 -5.27 2.20
C LEU A 86 -19.40 -4.51 1.11
N ASN A 87 -19.88 -3.32 1.43
CA ASN A 87 -20.42 -2.39 0.45
C ASN A 87 -19.96 -0.96 0.77
N GLU A 88 -19.90 -0.12 -0.25
CA GLU A 88 -19.56 1.29 -0.11
C GLU A 88 -20.73 2.12 0.45
N GLY A 89 -21.94 1.57 0.39
CA GLY A 89 -23.19 2.25 0.77
C GLY A 89 -23.46 2.34 2.27
N GLY A 90 -22.60 1.77 3.12
CA GLY A 90 -22.81 1.82 4.57
C GLY A 90 -23.91 0.88 5.08
N VAL A 91 -24.35 -0.08 4.27
CA VAL A 91 -25.55 -0.89 4.57
C VAL A 91 -25.16 -2.19 5.25
N GLY A 92 -25.57 -2.35 6.51
CA GLY A 92 -25.39 -3.58 7.30
C GLY A 92 -24.50 -3.36 8.52
N THR A 93 -24.85 -4.00 9.64
CA THR A 93 -24.01 -3.99 10.84
C THR A 93 -22.95 -5.07 10.70
N CYS A 94 -21.69 -4.71 10.96
CA CYS A 94 -20.61 -5.68 10.91
C CYS A 94 -19.93 -5.81 12.25
N TYR A 95 -20.06 -6.99 12.86
CA TYR A 95 -19.46 -7.27 14.16
C TYR A 95 -18.30 -8.25 14.01
N LEU A 96 -17.11 -7.84 14.43
CA LEU A 96 -15.95 -8.71 14.54
C LEU A 96 -15.54 -8.78 16.01
N PHE A 97 -15.54 -9.98 16.59
CA PHE A 97 -15.28 -10.20 18.02
C PHE A 97 -16.16 -9.34 18.96
N GLY A 98 -17.42 -9.11 18.58
CA GLY A 98 -18.38 -8.32 19.38
C GLY A 98 -18.23 -6.80 19.27
N LEU A 99 -17.34 -6.31 18.41
CA LEU A 99 -17.16 -4.87 18.14
C LEU A 99 -17.70 -4.50 16.77
N ASP A 100 -18.36 -3.35 16.70
CA ASP A 100 -18.84 -2.76 15.45
C ASP A 100 -17.66 -2.26 14.61
N MET A 101 -17.51 -2.87 13.43
CA MET A 101 -16.52 -2.58 12.40
C MET A 101 -17.18 -2.05 11.12
N GLY A 102 -18.49 -1.80 11.13
CA GLY A 102 -19.25 -1.39 9.95
C GLY A 102 -18.62 -0.17 9.28
N SER A 103 -18.49 0.95 10.00
CA SER A 103 -17.89 2.18 9.47
C SER A 103 -16.53 1.97 8.82
N THR A 104 -15.72 1.13 9.46
CA THR A 104 -14.35 0.86 9.11
C THR A 104 -14.27 0.02 7.82
N PHE A 105 -15.10 -1.01 7.70
CA PHE A 105 -15.20 -1.86 6.51
C PHE A 105 -15.92 -1.19 5.33
N HIS A 106 -16.87 -0.28 5.59
CA HIS A 106 -17.50 0.50 4.52
C HIS A 106 -16.51 1.51 3.92
N THR A 107 -15.72 2.17 4.75
CA THR A 107 -14.62 3.02 4.29
C THR A 107 -13.61 2.19 3.48
N ALA A 108 -13.33 0.96 3.92
CA ALA A 108 -12.46 0.05 3.20
C ALA A 108 -12.90 -0.28 1.78
N ALA A 109 -14.21 -0.44 1.60
CA ALA A 109 -14.79 -0.78 0.32
C ALA A 109 -14.51 0.31 -0.73
N THR A 110 -14.18 1.55 -0.32
CA THR A 110 -13.82 2.64 -1.23
C THR A 110 -12.37 2.62 -1.72
N LEU A 111 -11.50 1.76 -1.17
CA LEU A 111 -10.10 1.67 -1.60
C LEU A 111 -9.87 1.41 -3.10
N PRO A 112 -10.68 0.60 -3.80
CA PRO A 112 -10.50 0.38 -5.22
C PRO A 112 -10.55 1.68 -6.04
N TRP A 113 -11.27 2.72 -5.57
CA TRP A 113 -11.27 4.03 -6.22
C TRP A 113 -9.90 4.70 -6.21
N LEU A 114 -9.10 4.50 -5.15
CA LEU A 114 -7.73 5.00 -5.12
C LEU A 114 -6.86 4.37 -6.20
N LEU A 115 -7.12 3.12 -6.60
CA LEU A 115 -6.38 2.47 -7.69
C LEU A 115 -6.56 3.21 -9.02
N ILE A 116 -7.72 3.80 -9.27
CA ILE A 116 -8.01 4.58 -10.49
C ILE A 116 -7.11 5.81 -10.56
N ILE A 117 -6.82 6.45 -9.43
CA ILE A 117 -5.94 7.63 -9.34
C ILE A 117 -4.46 7.22 -9.29
N LEU A 118 -4.15 6.14 -8.57
CA LEU A 118 -2.77 5.70 -8.37
C LEU A 118 -2.17 5.15 -9.66
N PHE A 119 -2.94 4.41 -10.45
CA PHE A 119 -2.49 3.82 -11.71
C PHE A 119 -1.88 4.85 -12.69
N PRO A 120 -2.54 5.97 -13.05
CA PRO A 120 -1.94 6.97 -13.92
C PRO A 120 -0.72 7.64 -13.27
N LEU A 121 -0.73 7.85 -11.94
CA LEU A 121 0.35 8.50 -11.23
C LEU A 121 1.64 7.65 -11.23
N CYS A 122 1.51 6.34 -11.00
CA CYS A 122 2.62 5.39 -11.09
C CYS A 122 3.09 5.19 -12.55
N THR A 123 2.16 5.27 -13.51
CA THR A 123 2.52 5.25 -14.94
C THR A 123 3.38 6.45 -15.31
N ILE A 124 2.97 7.68 -14.96
CA ILE A 124 3.73 8.91 -15.25
C ILE A 124 5.13 8.85 -14.61
N THR A 125 5.22 8.48 -13.33
CA THR A 125 6.52 8.37 -12.64
C THR A 125 7.40 7.30 -13.27
N SER A 126 6.84 6.17 -13.69
CA SER A 126 7.60 5.12 -14.39
C SER A 126 8.13 5.57 -15.76
N VAL A 127 7.34 6.36 -16.52
CA VAL A 127 7.77 6.92 -17.81
C VAL A 127 8.92 7.91 -17.60
N ILE A 128 8.78 8.84 -16.65
CA ILE A 128 9.84 9.80 -16.30
C ILE A 128 11.13 9.06 -15.92
N TYR A 129 11.01 8.02 -15.10
CA TYR A 129 12.13 7.20 -14.68
C TYR A 129 12.84 6.53 -15.87
N ILE A 130 12.09 5.93 -16.79
CA ILE A 130 12.65 5.30 -17.99
C ILE A 130 13.36 6.33 -18.86
N VAL A 131 12.75 7.50 -19.10
CA VAL A 131 13.37 8.57 -19.90
C VAL A 131 14.71 8.99 -19.31
N ILE A 132 14.77 9.24 -18.00
CA ILE A 132 16.02 9.61 -17.31
C ILE A 132 17.06 8.50 -17.42
N ALA A 133 16.65 7.23 -17.25
CA ALA A 133 17.54 6.09 -17.36
C ALA A 133 18.13 5.96 -18.77
N LEU A 134 17.33 6.18 -19.82
CA LEU A 134 17.78 6.13 -21.22
C LEU A 134 18.72 7.30 -21.56
N VAL A 135 18.40 8.52 -21.12
CA VAL A 135 19.28 9.70 -21.32
C VAL A 135 20.64 9.48 -20.65
N ASN A 136 20.64 9.01 -19.41
CA ASN A 136 21.87 8.73 -18.67
C ASN A 136 22.70 7.60 -19.30
N ARG A 137 22.06 6.62 -19.92
CA ARG A 137 22.76 5.57 -20.66
C ARG A 137 23.42 6.12 -21.91
N LYS A 138 22.68 6.90 -22.72
CA LYS A 138 23.20 7.52 -23.95
C LYS A 138 24.40 8.42 -23.68
N GLN A 139 24.38 9.19 -22.58
CA GLN A 139 25.51 10.05 -22.18
C GLN A 139 26.78 9.24 -21.84
N ARG A 140 26.65 8.04 -21.25
CA ARG A 140 27.80 7.17 -20.94
C ARG A 140 28.40 6.46 -22.14
N GLU A 141 27.67 6.38 -23.25
CA GLU A 141 28.17 5.78 -24.50
C GLU A 141 28.90 6.81 -25.38
N LEU A 142 28.74 8.12 -25.09
CA LEU A 142 29.29 9.23 -25.88
C LEU A 142 30.50 9.94 -25.25
N GLY A 143 30.80 9.70 -23.97
CA GLY A 143 31.95 10.27 -23.25
C GLY A 143 32.88 9.18 -22.74
#